data_AF-A0A6N7P0E7-F1
#
_entry.id   AF-A0A6N7P0E7-F1
#
_cell.length_a   1.000
_cell.length_b   1.000
_cell.length_c   1.000
_cell.angle_alpha   90.00
_cell.angle_beta   90.00
_cell.angle_gamma   90.00
#
_symmetry.space_group_name_H-M   'P 1'
#
loop_
_entity.id
_entity.type
_entity.pdbx_description
1 polymer ?
#
loop_
_entity_poly.entity_id
_entity_poly.type
_entity_poly.pdbx_seq_one_letter_code
_entity_poly.pdbx_strand_id
1 'polypeptide(L)'
;LFGRLVDANGSPIGETQIKNHVGLTRTENDGRFVIDVDKNNPILSIATPDDSVCEVRLDIKSNRGALWLGDISCDKGNYVWQEAKGTRE
;
A
#
# COMPACT_ATOMS: atom_id res chain seq x y z
N LEU A 1 -4.27 4.60 7.08
CA LEU A 1 -3.64 3.27 6.86
C LEU A 1 -2.14 3.42 6.94
N PHE A 2 -1.45 2.36 7.32
CA PHE A 2 0.01 2.31 7.30
C PHE A 2 0.46 0.93 6.80
N GLY A 3 1.60 0.88 6.12
CA GLY A 3 2.15 -0.35 5.53
C GLY A 3 3.65 -0.22 5.27
N ARG A 4 4.29 -1.28 4.78
CA ARG A 4 5.67 -1.25 4.25
C ARG A 4 5.69 -1.77 2.82
N LEU A 5 6.18 -0.98 1.89
CA LEU A 5 6.38 -1.40 0.51
C LEU A 5 7.67 -2.21 0.39
N VAL A 6 7.58 -3.38 -0.21
CA VAL A 6 8.70 -4.29 -0.44
C VAL A 6 8.73 -4.80 -1.88
N ASP A 7 9.90 -5.23 -2.35
CA ASP A 7 10.08 -5.92 -3.62
C ASP A 7 9.68 -7.41 -3.52
N ALA A 8 9.81 -8.14 -4.63
CA ALA A 8 9.51 -9.57 -4.69
C ALA A 8 10.36 -10.44 -3.73
N ASN A 9 11.48 -9.92 -3.24
CA ASN A 9 12.37 -10.59 -2.29
C ASN A 9 12.13 -10.14 -0.83
N GLY A 10 11.17 -9.23 -0.59
CA GLY A 10 10.90 -8.66 0.72
C GLY A 10 11.81 -7.49 1.11
N SER A 11 12.65 -7.00 0.19
CA SER A 11 13.51 -5.83 0.44
C SER A 11 12.69 -4.55 0.41
N PRO A 12 12.90 -3.61 1.35
CA PRO A 12 12.11 -2.37 1.40
C PRO A 12 12.34 -1.50 0.16
N ILE A 13 11.25 -0.90 -0.35
CA ILE A 13 11.28 0.06 -1.45
C ILE A 13 10.98 1.45 -0.89
N GLY A 14 12.03 2.25 -0.72
CA GLY A 14 11.92 3.63 -0.26
C GLY A 14 11.67 4.66 -1.36
N GLU A 15 11.41 5.89 -0.93
CA GLU A 15 11.33 7.08 -1.79
C GLU A 15 10.32 6.97 -2.94
N THR A 16 9.33 6.09 -2.80
CA THR A 16 8.35 5.74 -3.83
C THR A 16 7.01 6.41 -3.57
N GLN A 17 6.43 7.01 -4.62
CA GLN A 17 5.17 7.73 -4.52
C GLN A 17 3.98 6.76 -4.54
N ILE A 18 3.09 6.92 -3.55
CA ILE A 18 1.83 6.18 -3.45
C ILE A 18 0.69 7.19 -3.45
N LYS A 19 -0.24 7.04 -4.38
CA LYS A 19 -1.42 7.87 -4.56
C LYS A 19 -2.68 7.06 -4.32
N ASN A 20 -3.75 7.71 -3.90
CA ASN A 20 -5.10 7.19 -4.05
C ASN A 20 -6.08 8.32 -4.40
N HIS A 21 -7.37 8.06 -4.24
CA HIS A 21 -8.40 9.07 -4.47
C HIS A 21 -8.40 10.22 -3.45
N VAL A 22 -7.92 9.98 -2.23
CA VAL A 22 -7.96 10.91 -1.10
C VAL A 22 -6.67 11.74 -0.99
N GLY A 23 -5.52 11.18 -1.33
CA GLY A 23 -4.23 11.82 -1.10
C GLY A 23 -3.03 11.13 -1.73
N LEU A 24 -1.87 11.65 -1.36
CA LEU A 24 -0.55 11.27 -1.83
C LEU A 24 0.37 11.06 -0.63
N THR A 25 1.20 10.02 -0.67
CA THR A 25 2.27 9.80 0.29
C THR A 25 3.53 9.33 -0.43
N ARG A 26 4.63 9.27 0.29
CA ARG A 26 5.91 8.73 -0.19
C ARG A 26 6.44 7.76 0.84
N THR A 27 6.96 6.62 0.40
CA THR A 27 7.59 5.65 1.31
C THR A 27 8.88 6.22 1.89
N GLU A 28 9.11 5.97 3.18
CA GLU A 28 10.39 6.21 3.85
C GLU A 28 11.47 5.27 3.30
N ASN A 29 12.74 5.52 3.64
CA ASN A 29 13.87 4.68 3.23
C ASN A 29 13.72 3.19 3.59
N ASP A 30 12.99 2.87 4.67
CA ASP A 30 12.70 1.50 5.08
C ASP A 30 11.38 0.95 4.49
N GLY A 31 10.83 1.63 3.48
CA GLY A 31 9.62 1.25 2.76
C GLY A 31 8.32 1.60 3.47
N ARG A 32 8.34 2.09 4.71
CA ARG A 32 7.11 2.39 5.45
C ARG A 32 6.37 3.60 4.86
N PHE A 33 5.06 3.58 4.96
CA PHE A 33 4.21 4.70 4.55
C PHE A 33 2.98 4.81 5.43
N VAL A 34 2.39 6.01 5.45
CA VAL A 34 1.08 6.30 6.02
C VAL A 34 0.25 7.02 4.97
N ILE A 35 -1.00 6.60 4.79
CA ILE A 35 -1.94 7.23 3.85
C ILE A 35 -3.39 7.08 4.32
N ASP A 36 -4.19 8.13 4.16
CA ASP A 36 -5.63 8.09 4.36
C ASP A 36 -6.34 7.46 3.17
N VAL A 37 -7.36 6.62 3.40
CA VAL A 37 -8.09 5.91 2.33
C VAL A 37 -9.59 6.04 2.54
N ASP A 38 -10.31 6.24 1.43
CA ASP A 38 -11.76 6.07 1.38
C ASP A 38 -12.10 4.58 1.30
N LYS A 39 -12.92 4.10 2.23
CA LYS A 39 -13.39 2.71 2.26
C LYS A 39 -14.23 2.31 1.06
N ASN A 40 -14.90 3.27 0.41
CA ASN A 40 -15.68 3.02 -0.80
C ASN A 40 -14.80 2.93 -2.04
N ASN A 41 -13.59 3.50 -2.00
CA ASN A 41 -12.59 3.44 -3.06
C ASN A 41 -11.19 3.07 -2.53
N PRO A 42 -10.98 1.83 -2.05
CA PRO A 42 -9.77 1.43 -1.35
C PRO A 42 -8.67 0.97 -2.33
N ILE A 43 -8.33 1.82 -3.30
CA ILE A 43 -7.31 1.54 -4.32
C ILE A 43 -6.10 2.44 -4.07
N LEU A 44 -4.92 1.85 -4.06
CA LEU A 44 -3.63 2.55 -4.06
C LEU A 44 -2.98 2.42 -5.44
N SER A 45 -2.48 3.52 -5.98
CA SER A 45 -1.67 3.58 -7.20
C SER A 45 -0.22 3.87 -6.80
N ILE A 46 0.69 2.95 -7.11
CA ILE A 46 2.08 2.97 -6.69
C ILE A 46 2.96 3.16 -7.93
N ALA A 47 3.82 4.17 -7.91
CA ALA A 47 4.81 4.36 -8.97
C ALA A 47 5.87 3.27 -8.89
N THR A 48 6.24 2.68 -10.02
CA THR A 48 7.31 1.67 -10.09
C THR A 48 8.58 2.28 -10.71
N PRO A 49 9.75 1.65 -10.52
CA PRO A 49 11.02 2.17 -11.05
C PRO A 49 11.08 2.30 -12.58
N ASP A 50 10.20 1.63 -13.31
CA ASP A 50 10.11 1.67 -14.77
C ASP A 50 9.07 2.70 -15.29
N ASP A 51 8.76 3.71 -14.48
CA ASP A 51 7.75 4.75 -14.71
C ASP A 51 6.33 4.23 -14.97
N SER A 52 6.06 2.96 -14.66
CA SER A 52 4.70 2.42 -14.68
C SER A 52 3.98 2.62 -13.35
N VAL A 53 2.70 2.26 -13.33
CA VAL A 53 1.84 2.37 -12.15
C VAL A 53 1.25 1.01 -11.88
N CYS A 54 1.40 0.57 -10.64
CA CYS A 54 0.81 -0.65 -10.13
C CYS A 54 -0.36 -0.29 -9.18
N GLU A 55 -1.50 -0.98 -9.33
CA GLU A 55 -2.69 -0.73 -8.53
C GLU A 55 -2.93 -1.86 -7.52
N VAL A 56 -3.10 -1.49 -6.24
CA VAL A 56 -3.42 -2.41 -5.15
C VAL A 56 -4.82 -2.10 -4.65
N ARG A 57 -5.70 -3.11 -4.67
CA ARG A 57 -7.03 -3.01 -4.06
C ARG A 57 -7.01 -3.62 -2.67
N LEU A 58 -7.41 -2.83 -1.68
CA LEU A 58 -7.41 -3.24 -0.28
C LEU A 58 -8.79 -3.77 0.13
N ASP A 59 -8.82 -4.84 0.92
CA ASP A 59 -10.06 -5.28 1.59
C ASP A 59 -10.11 -4.74 3.02
N ILE A 60 -10.83 -3.63 3.20
CA ILE A 60 -10.91 -2.90 4.49
C ILE A 60 -12.36 -2.61 4.92
N LYS A 61 -13.34 -3.31 4.33
CA LYS A 61 -14.78 -2.98 4.50
C LYS A 61 -15.24 -3.01 5.96
N SER A 62 -14.69 -3.90 6.78
CA SER A 62 -15.08 -4.06 8.19
C SER A 62 -14.24 -3.22 9.16
N ASN A 63 -13.10 -2.67 8.74
CA ASN A 63 -12.14 -2.07 9.67
C ASN A 63 -12.60 -0.68 10.14
N ARG A 64 -12.45 -0.34 11.43
CA ARG A 64 -12.68 1.00 11.97
C ARG A 64 -11.37 1.57 12.51
N GLY A 65 -11.01 2.78 12.08
CA GLY A 65 -9.79 3.45 12.53
C GLY A 65 -8.55 3.08 11.72
N ALA A 66 -7.38 3.23 12.34
CA ALA A 66 -6.09 2.96 11.73
C ALA A 66 -5.89 1.45 11.53
N LEU A 67 -5.21 1.07 10.45
CA LEU A 67 -4.97 -0.33 10.09
C LEU A 67 -3.57 -0.49 9.52
N TRP A 68 -2.89 -1.51 10.03
CA TRP A 68 -1.60 -1.98 9.53
C TRP A 68 -1.82 -3.00 8.42
N LEU A 69 -1.24 -2.75 7.25
CA LEU A 69 -1.33 -3.64 6.10
C LEU A 69 -0.26 -4.74 6.11
N GLY A 70 0.79 -4.58 6.90
CA GLY A 70 1.98 -5.42 6.78
C GLY A 70 2.85 -5.01 5.60
N ASP A 71 3.58 -5.98 5.08
CA ASP A 71 4.40 -5.83 3.89
C ASP A 71 3.54 -5.99 2.65
N ILE A 72 3.59 -4.99 1.77
CA ILE A 72 2.90 -5.00 0.49
C ILE A 72 3.94 -4.98 -0.63
N SER A 73 3.70 -5.75 -1.68
CA SER A 73 4.50 -5.74 -2.89
C SER A 73 3.63 -5.37 -4.08
N CYS A 74 4.16 -4.56 -4.99
CA CYS A 74 3.47 -4.17 -6.21
C CYS A 74 4.41 -4.39 -7.38
N ASP A 75 4.04 -5.29 -8.29
CA ASP A 75 4.80 -5.56 -9.50
C ASP A 75 3.88 -5.43 -10.72
N LYS A 76 4.48 -5.10 -11.86
CA LYS A 76 3.79 -4.81 -13.10
C LYS A 76 3.07 -6.07 -13.60
N GLY A 77 1.77 -6.17 -13.32
CA GLY A 77 0.89 -7.19 -13.89
C GLY A 77 0.24 -8.16 -12.89
N ASN A 78 0.58 -8.10 -11.61
CA ASN A 78 -0.09 -8.89 -10.57
C ASN A 78 -0.79 -7.95 -9.58
N TYR A 79 -2.12 -7.90 -9.65
CA TYR A 79 -2.94 -7.33 -8.59
C TYR A 79 -2.70 -8.14 -7.31
N VAL A 80 -1.82 -7.65 -6.42
CA VAL A 80 -1.57 -8.30 -5.14
C VAL A 80 -2.70 -7.90 -4.19
N TRP A 81 -3.64 -8.81 -3.97
CA TRP A 81 -4.60 -8.70 -2.88
C TRP A 81 -3.87 -8.97 -1.58
N GLN A 82 -3.70 -7.93 -0.76
CA GLN A 82 -3.27 -8.11 0.64
C GLN A 82 -4.51 -8.04 1.52
N GLU A 83 -4.86 -9.17 2.13
CA GLU A 83 -5.81 -9.18 3.23
C GLU A 83 -5.19 -8.39 4.37
N ALA A 84 -5.85 -7.30 4.77
CA ALA A 84 -5.41 -6.55 5.91
C ALA A 84 -5.61 -7.42 7.15
N LYS A 85 -4.53 -8.07 7.62
CA LYS A 85 -4.55 -8.81 8.88
C LYS A 85 -4.73 -7.82 10.02
N GLY A 86 -6.01 -7.62 10.40
CA GLY A 86 -6.37 -6.82 11.56
C GLY A 86 -5.68 -7.37 12.80
N THR A 87 -4.81 -6.57 13.39
CA THR A 87 -4.21 -6.84 14.68
C THR A 87 -5.33 -6.84 15.74
N ARG A 88 -5.59 -8.00 16.35
CA ARG A 88 -6.31 -8.03 17.63
C ARG A 88 -5.38 -7.45 18.69
N GLU A 89 -5.93 -6.51 19.46
CA GLU A 89 -5.31 -5.90 20.66
C GLU A 89 -4.81 -6.93 21.66
#